data_AF-A0A814NFV6-F1
#
_entry.id   AF-A0A814NFV6-F1
#
_cell.length_a   1.000
_cell.length_b   1.000
_cell.length_c   1.000
_cell.angle_alpha   90.00
_cell.angle_beta   90.00
_cell.angle_gamma   90.00
#
_symmetry.space_group_name_H-M   'P 1'
#
loop_
_entity.id
_entity.type
_entity.pdbx_description
1 polymer ?
#
loop_
_entity_poly.entity_id
_entity_poly.type
_entity_poly.pdbx_seq_one_letter_code
_entity_poly.pdbx_strand_id
1 'polypeptide(L)'
;MNLQDYKNYLKHHKKLVLLIVIPTLASVIPIMFQNKQANCAFVVIIMSLYWITECLPIAITSLIPIVLFPVFGIMSSKNVTRTYFQDIILLFYGGLVMANAIEISGLHERLSLKFLLLFGSNPKWIMLGFMTITAFMSLWISNAASCSMMLPIINAVVLQLVMNDEIYHEKATVNGHDNLALNVSVVNLVNKISPDEKQENKNQEDIFKISKKARNLSTGFLLSCSYASTIGGLGSLVGTPPNILLKGFIDDNYPNFGLGFLNFSLVSLPISFMLLLTSWVWISFRWLPKEYFFGRNSKVQADTKDDGINQIIKEKYQSLGPAT
;
A
#
# COMPACT_ATOMS: atom_id res chain seq x y z
N MET A 1 19.63 -38.92 12.56
CA MET A 1 18.63 -37.88 12.26
C MET A 1 17.85 -38.33 11.04
N ASN A 2 16.54 -38.53 11.13
CA ASN A 2 15.74 -39.02 9.99
C ASN A 2 15.70 -37.98 8.86
N LEU A 3 15.56 -38.44 7.61
CA LEU A 3 15.51 -37.56 6.42
C LEU A 3 14.34 -36.56 6.49
N GLN A 4 13.24 -36.95 7.16
CA GLN A 4 12.05 -36.13 7.38
C GLN A 4 12.33 -35.00 8.40
N ASP A 5 13.06 -35.31 9.47
CA ASP A 5 13.47 -34.34 10.50
C ASP A 5 14.45 -33.31 9.91
N TYR A 6 15.37 -33.76 9.04
CA TYR A 6 16.29 -32.89 8.33
C TYR A 6 15.57 -31.90 7.40
N LYS A 7 14.56 -32.35 6.64
CA LYS A 7 13.75 -31.46 5.78
C LYS A 7 12.96 -30.44 6.59
N ASN A 8 12.39 -30.84 7.72
CA ASN A 8 11.66 -29.94 8.61
C ASN A 8 12.59 -28.91 9.28
N TYR A 9 13.78 -29.34 9.69
CA TYR A 9 14.82 -28.44 10.23
C TYR A 9 15.29 -27.42 9.18
N LEU A 10 15.56 -27.85 7.95
CA LEU A 10 15.94 -26.96 6.84
C LEU A 10 14.84 -25.96 6.48
N LYS A 11 13.57 -26.37 6.58
CA LYS A 11 12.42 -25.49 6.32
C LYS A 11 12.31 -24.43 7.41
N HIS A 12 12.57 -24.78 8.66
CA HIS A 12 12.55 -23.85 9.79
C HIS A 12 13.74 -22.88 9.77
N HIS A 13 14.91 -23.33 9.35
CA HIS A 13 16.15 -22.53 9.28
C HIS A 13 16.53 -22.08 7.86
N LYS A 14 15.56 -22.05 6.93
CA LYS A 14 15.81 -21.78 5.50
C LYS A 14 16.63 -20.49 5.27
N LYS A 15 16.37 -19.43 6.04
CA LYS A 15 17.12 -18.16 5.93
C LYS A 15 18.60 -18.31 6.32
N LEU A 16 18.90 -19.07 7.38
CA LEU A 16 20.28 -19.34 7.81
C LEU A 16 21.02 -20.23 6.81
N VAL A 17 20.34 -21.22 6.24
CA VAL A 17 20.92 -22.07 5.19
C VAL A 17 21.26 -21.22 3.95
N LEU A 18 20.35 -20.36 3.49
CA LEU A 18 20.59 -19.47 2.36
C LEU A 18 21.74 -18.49 2.64
N LEU A 19 21.82 -17.96 3.87
CA LEU A 19 22.90 -17.07 4.30
C LEU A 19 24.28 -17.70 4.09
N ILE A 20 24.44 -19.00 4.37
CA ILE A 20 25.73 -19.69 4.25
C ILE A 20 25.93 -20.21 2.82
N VAL A 21 24.91 -20.83 2.24
CA VAL A 21 25.02 -21.49 0.92
C VAL A 21 25.31 -20.48 -0.19
N ILE A 22 24.66 -19.31 -0.20
CA ILE A 22 24.83 -18.32 -1.28
C ILE A 22 26.28 -17.83 -1.38
N PRO A 23 26.94 -17.32 -0.31
CA PRO A 23 28.34 -16.92 -0.37
C PRO A 23 29.27 -18.09 -0.70
N THR A 24 29.03 -19.29 -0.16
CA THR A 24 29.90 -20.45 -0.44
C THR A 24 29.89 -20.80 -1.92
N LEU A 25 28.72 -20.85 -2.56
CA LEU A 25 28.61 -21.09 -4.00
C LEU A 25 29.18 -19.93 -4.81
N ALA A 26 28.91 -18.68 -4.43
CA ALA A 26 29.44 -17.51 -5.13
C ALA A 26 30.96 -17.41 -5.03
N SER A 27 31.58 -17.95 -3.97
CA SER A 27 33.03 -17.86 -3.71
C SER A 27 33.90 -18.55 -4.77
N VAL A 28 33.31 -19.43 -5.59
CA VAL A 28 33.99 -20.06 -6.73
C VAL A 28 34.50 -19.01 -7.73
N ILE A 29 33.76 -17.91 -7.93
CA ILE A 29 34.09 -16.86 -8.90
C ILE A 29 35.44 -16.16 -8.57
N PRO A 30 35.64 -15.58 -7.37
CA PRO A 30 36.90 -14.93 -7.03
C PRO A 30 38.07 -15.92 -6.98
N ILE A 31 37.82 -17.18 -6.60
CA ILE A 31 38.85 -18.24 -6.56
C ILE A 31 39.36 -18.55 -7.97
N MET A 32 38.47 -18.62 -8.97
CA MET A 32 38.83 -18.98 -10.35
C MET A 32 39.54 -17.86 -11.12
N PHE A 33 39.07 -16.61 -11.00
CA PHE A 33 39.49 -15.53 -11.88
C PHE A 33 40.48 -14.54 -11.24
N GLN A 34 40.64 -14.55 -9.91
CA GLN A 34 41.62 -13.77 -9.12
C GLN A 34 41.81 -12.31 -9.56
N ASN A 35 40.77 -11.68 -10.09
CA ASN A 35 40.80 -10.30 -10.59
C ASN A 35 39.80 -9.43 -9.82
N LYS A 36 39.98 -8.10 -9.90
CA LYS A 36 39.11 -7.16 -9.18
C LYS A 36 37.65 -7.23 -9.66
N GLN A 37 37.45 -7.55 -10.94
CA GLN A 37 36.14 -7.70 -11.56
C GLN A 37 35.37 -8.90 -10.97
N ALA A 38 36.03 -10.05 -10.76
CA ALA A 38 35.44 -11.24 -10.14
C ALA A 38 35.10 -11.01 -8.66
N ASN A 39 35.97 -10.31 -7.93
CA ASN A 39 35.67 -9.91 -6.55
C ASN A 39 34.44 -8.99 -6.49
N CYS A 40 34.31 -8.05 -7.43
CA CYS A 40 33.13 -7.18 -7.52
C CYS A 40 31.87 -8.01 -7.86
N ALA A 41 31.95 -8.89 -8.86
CA ALA A 41 30.86 -9.76 -9.26
C ALA A 41 30.37 -10.66 -8.11
N PHE A 42 31.30 -11.20 -7.30
CA PHE A 42 30.98 -11.97 -6.09
C PHE A 42 30.07 -11.19 -5.13
N VAL A 43 30.46 -9.97 -4.78
CA VAL A 43 29.69 -9.13 -3.85
C VAL A 43 28.33 -8.78 -4.44
N VAL A 44 28.27 -8.40 -5.73
CA VAL A 44 27.02 -8.07 -6.43
C VAL A 44 26.06 -9.26 -6.47
N ILE A 45 26.57 -10.47 -6.76
CA ILE A 45 25.76 -11.70 -6.80
C ILE A 45 25.18 -12.02 -5.42
N ILE A 46 26.00 -11.97 -4.38
CA ILE A 46 25.53 -12.23 -3.00
C ILE A 46 24.45 -11.22 -2.63
N MET A 47 24.69 -9.92 -2.84
CA MET A 47 23.71 -8.88 -2.54
C MET A 47 22.40 -9.09 -3.29
N SER A 48 22.48 -9.39 -4.59
CA SER A 48 21.30 -9.60 -5.44
C SER A 48 20.49 -10.79 -4.94
N LEU A 49 21.14 -11.92 -4.63
CA LEU A 49 20.47 -13.11 -4.12
C LEU A 49 19.89 -12.89 -2.71
N TYR A 50 20.58 -12.14 -1.84
CA TYR A 50 20.06 -11.78 -0.53
C TYR A 50 18.85 -10.85 -0.59
N TRP A 51 18.81 -9.90 -1.54
CA TRP A 51 17.62 -9.07 -1.77
C TRP A 51 16.45 -9.88 -2.33
N ILE A 52 16.68 -10.79 -3.28
CA ILE A 52 15.62 -11.64 -3.85
C ILE A 52 15.07 -12.63 -2.81
N THR A 53 15.93 -13.17 -1.95
CA THR A 53 15.55 -14.20 -0.98
C THR A 53 15.12 -13.66 0.38
N GLU A 54 15.32 -12.36 0.63
CA GLU A 54 15.06 -11.67 1.91
C GLU A 54 15.58 -12.45 3.12
N CYS A 55 16.77 -13.06 2.98
CA CYS A 55 17.41 -13.83 4.05
C CYS A 55 17.96 -12.91 5.15
N LEU A 56 18.34 -11.69 4.77
CA LEU A 56 18.71 -10.58 5.65
C LEU A 56 17.81 -9.36 5.35
N PRO A 57 17.56 -8.49 6.34
CA PRO A 57 16.93 -7.20 6.10
C PRO A 57 17.66 -6.42 4.99
N ILE A 58 16.90 -5.77 4.11
CA ILE A 58 17.42 -5.05 2.92
C ILE A 58 18.53 -4.06 3.30
N ALA A 59 18.39 -3.39 4.45
CA ALA A 59 19.37 -2.45 4.99
C ALA A 59 20.67 -3.12 5.45
N ILE A 60 20.63 -4.34 5.99
CA ILE A 60 21.85 -5.07 6.37
C ILE A 60 22.57 -5.54 5.11
N THR A 61 21.82 -6.07 4.14
CA THR A 61 22.37 -6.46 2.84
C THR A 61 23.02 -5.29 2.11
N SER A 62 22.42 -4.09 2.16
CA SER A 62 22.98 -2.90 1.51
C SER A 62 24.28 -2.40 2.14
N LEU A 63 24.61 -2.78 3.39
CA LEU A 63 25.87 -2.41 4.06
C LEU A 63 27.04 -3.36 3.75
N ILE A 64 26.77 -4.51 3.11
CA ILE A 64 27.81 -5.51 2.76
C ILE A 64 29.00 -4.90 1.99
N PRO A 65 28.82 -4.02 0.98
CA PRO A 65 29.92 -3.39 0.26
C PRO A 65 30.89 -2.60 1.14
N ILE A 66 30.40 -1.97 2.21
CA ILE A 66 31.24 -1.17 3.13
C ILE A 66 32.38 -2.01 3.70
N VAL A 67 32.13 -3.29 3.95
CA VAL A 67 33.12 -4.23 4.50
C VAL A 67 33.82 -4.99 3.39
N LEU A 68 33.07 -5.56 2.44
CA LEU A 68 33.66 -6.46 1.43
C LEU A 68 34.49 -5.73 0.37
N PHE A 69 34.11 -4.51 -0.04
CA PHE A 69 34.88 -3.80 -1.07
C PHE A 69 36.30 -3.45 -0.63
N PRO A 70 36.55 -2.96 0.60
CA PRO A 70 37.90 -2.77 1.11
C PRO A 70 38.66 -4.10 1.30
N VAL A 71 38.00 -5.13 1.83
CA VAL A 71 38.62 -6.46 2.08
C VAL A 71 39.12 -7.10 0.79
N PHE A 72 38.34 -7.02 -0.29
CA PHE A 72 38.71 -7.57 -1.59
C PHE A 72 39.55 -6.62 -2.46
N GLY A 73 39.95 -5.45 -1.93
CA GLY A 73 40.76 -4.46 -2.65
C GLY A 73 40.06 -3.85 -3.88
N ILE A 74 38.72 -3.85 -3.91
CA ILE A 74 37.91 -3.31 -4.99
C ILE A 74 37.90 -1.78 -4.93
N MET A 75 37.60 -1.24 -3.75
CA MET A 75 37.50 0.21 -3.52
C MET A 75 37.92 0.54 -2.09
N SER A 76 38.54 1.71 -1.88
CA SER A 76 38.99 2.14 -0.55
C SER A 76 37.81 2.45 0.37
N SER A 77 37.96 2.22 1.68
CA SER A 77 36.88 2.44 2.66
C SER A 77 36.31 3.85 2.60
N LYS A 78 37.16 4.86 2.38
CA LYS A 78 36.77 6.28 2.23
C LYS A 78 35.85 6.51 1.03
N ASN A 79 36.12 5.85 -0.09
CA ASN A 79 35.32 6.01 -1.30
C ASN A 79 33.99 5.25 -1.16
N VAL A 80 34.00 4.06 -0.56
CA VAL A 80 32.79 3.26 -0.34
C VAL A 80 31.82 3.97 0.58
N THR A 81 32.27 4.48 1.72
CA THR A 81 31.38 5.16 2.67
C THR A 81 30.79 6.46 2.11
N ARG A 82 31.50 7.17 1.23
CA ARG A 82 31.00 8.39 0.58
C ARG A 82 29.75 8.13 -0.27
N THR A 83 29.62 6.95 -0.87
CA THR A 83 28.43 6.56 -1.65
C THR A 83 27.17 6.43 -0.78
N TYR A 84 27.30 6.21 0.53
CA TYR A 84 26.16 6.12 1.45
C TYR A 84 25.70 7.47 2.01
N PHE A 85 26.45 8.55 1.75
CA PHE A 85 26.18 9.88 2.31
C PHE A 85 26.11 10.92 1.19
N GLN A 86 25.21 10.70 0.23
CA GLN A 86 24.91 11.64 -0.85
C GLN A 86 23.83 12.64 -0.42
N ASP A 87 23.89 13.86 -0.95
CA ASP A 87 22.93 14.95 -0.66
C ASP A 87 21.47 14.53 -0.91
N ILE A 88 21.26 13.61 -1.85
CA ILE A 88 19.94 13.08 -2.16
C ILE A 88 19.35 12.24 -1.02
N ILE A 89 20.19 11.53 -0.26
CA ILE A 89 19.77 10.76 0.91
C ILE A 89 19.38 11.72 2.05
N LEU A 90 20.07 12.86 2.17
CA LEU A 90 19.69 13.92 3.11
C LEU A 90 18.35 14.56 2.75
N LEU A 91 18.10 14.80 1.46
CA LEU A 91 16.79 15.27 0.97
C LEU A 91 15.67 14.28 1.31
N PHE A 92 15.91 12.98 1.12
CA PHE A 92 14.96 11.94 1.50
C PHE A 92 14.69 11.93 3.00
N TYR A 93 15.73 12.03 3.83
CA TYR A 93 15.59 12.10 5.29
C TYR A 93 14.76 13.32 5.73
N GLY A 94 15.02 14.50 5.15
CA GLY A 94 14.21 15.71 5.41
C GLY A 94 12.74 15.52 5.03
N GLY A 95 12.48 14.84 3.91
CA GLY A 95 11.13 14.45 3.49
C GLY A 95 10.43 13.52 4.49
N LEU A 96 11.13 12.51 5.01
CA LEU A 96 10.59 11.61 6.04
C LEU A 96 10.29 12.34 7.35
N VAL A 97 11.14 13.26 7.78
CA VAL A 97 10.90 14.08 8.98
C VAL A 97 9.67 14.96 8.80
N MET A 98 9.52 15.61 7.64
CA MET A 98 8.34 16.39 7.30
C MET A 98 7.07 15.53 7.28
N ALA A 99 7.14 14.35 6.66
CA ALA A 99 6.04 13.40 6.61
C ALA A 99 5.59 12.97 8.01
N ASN A 100 6.54 12.61 8.87
CA ASN A 100 6.28 12.23 10.26
C ASN A 100 5.69 13.39 11.09
N ALA A 101 6.13 14.63 10.85
CA ALA A 101 5.54 15.80 11.50
C ALA A 101 4.06 16.03 11.08
N ILE A 102 3.76 15.84 9.79
CA ILE A 102 2.38 15.89 9.27
C ILE A 102 1.53 14.75 9.85
N GLU A 103 2.14 13.58 10.07
CA GLU A 103 1.49 12.43 10.72
C GLU A 103 1.16 12.73 12.18
N ILE A 104 2.15 13.14 12.98
CA ILE A 104 1.98 13.41 14.41
C ILE A 104 0.97 14.55 14.67
N SER A 105 0.93 15.57 13.80
CA SER A 105 -0.04 16.67 13.93
C SER A 105 -1.49 16.28 13.61
N GLY A 106 -1.74 15.10 13.03
CA GLY A 106 -3.07 14.69 12.57
C GLY A 106 -3.63 15.58 11.45
N LEU A 107 -2.81 16.47 10.86
CA LEU A 107 -3.22 17.42 9.83
C LEU A 107 -3.81 16.70 8.62
N HIS A 108 -3.17 15.60 8.25
CA HIS A 108 -3.58 14.78 7.14
C HIS A 108 -4.95 14.12 7.33
N GLU A 109 -5.28 13.66 8.54
CA GLU A 109 -6.56 13.05 8.86
C GLU A 109 -7.67 14.11 8.75
N ARG A 110 -7.43 15.30 9.28
CA ARG A 110 -8.35 16.44 9.14
C ARG A 110 -8.58 16.81 7.68
N LEU A 111 -7.51 16.83 6.88
CA LEU A 111 -7.56 17.15 5.46
C LEU A 111 -8.33 16.07 4.69
N SER A 112 -8.04 14.80 4.96
CA SER A 112 -8.71 13.65 4.33
C SER A 112 -10.23 13.70 4.54
N LEU A 113 -10.69 13.94 5.76
CA LEU A 113 -12.11 13.97 6.08
C LEU A 113 -12.81 15.17 5.42
N LYS A 114 -12.17 16.34 5.38
CA LYS A 114 -12.69 17.50 4.64
C LYS A 114 -12.81 17.22 3.14
N PHE A 115 -11.80 16.58 2.54
CA PHE A 115 -11.86 16.21 1.14
C PHE A 115 -12.93 15.16 0.86
N LEU A 116 -13.10 14.15 1.73
CA LEU A 116 -14.16 13.14 1.56
C LEU A 116 -15.56 13.76 1.56
N LEU A 117 -15.81 14.79 2.37
CA LEU A 117 -17.10 15.52 2.35
C LEU A 117 -17.35 16.27 1.03
N LEU A 118 -16.31 16.55 0.24
CA LEU A 118 -16.44 17.17 -1.08
C LEU A 118 -16.97 16.17 -2.12
N PHE A 119 -16.68 14.89 -1.94
CA PHE A 119 -17.11 13.83 -2.82
C PHE A 119 -18.47 13.33 -2.37
N GLY A 120 -19.52 13.73 -3.10
CA GLY A 120 -20.91 13.35 -2.79
C GLY A 120 -21.13 11.84 -2.71
N SER A 121 -22.32 11.42 -2.31
CA SER A 121 -22.42 10.14 -1.59
C SER A 121 -22.74 8.91 -2.46
N ASN A 122 -22.53 9.06 -3.77
CA ASN A 122 -22.49 7.92 -4.67
C ASN A 122 -21.16 7.15 -4.46
N PRO A 123 -21.20 5.82 -4.23
CA PRO A 123 -20.01 5.02 -3.99
C PRO A 123 -18.86 5.18 -4.99
N LYS A 124 -19.14 5.45 -6.27
CA LYS A 124 -18.09 5.67 -7.28
C LYS A 124 -17.28 6.95 -7.03
N TRP A 125 -17.94 8.01 -6.56
CA TRP A 125 -17.31 9.29 -6.25
C TRP A 125 -16.63 9.25 -4.89
N ILE A 126 -17.22 8.56 -3.92
CA ILE A 126 -16.57 8.27 -2.64
C ILE A 126 -15.26 7.51 -2.89
N MET A 127 -15.26 6.48 -3.75
CA MET A 127 -14.04 5.75 -4.10
C MET A 127 -13.00 6.65 -4.77
N LEU A 128 -13.42 7.54 -5.68
CA LEU A 128 -12.51 8.53 -6.27
C LEU A 128 -11.90 9.43 -5.17
N GLY A 129 -12.71 9.89 -4.22
CA GLY A 129 -12.26 10.69 -3.08
C GLY A 129 -11.20 9.97 -2.26
N PHE A 130 -11.44 8.70 -1.88
CA PHE A 130 -10.44 7.87 -1.22
C PHE A 130 -9.16 7.76 -2.05
N MET A 131 -9.26 7.50 -3.35
CA MET A 131 -8.09 7.39 -4.22
C MET A 131 -7.31 8.70 -4.29
N THR A 132 -7.98 9.84 -4.52
CA THR A 132 -7.34 11.15 -4.63
C THR A 132 -6.60 11.51 -3.35
N ILE A 133 -7.23 11.32 -2.19
CA ILE A 133 -6.61 11.63 -0.91
C ILE A 133 -5.45 10.67 -0.63
N THR A 134 -5.64 9.37 -0.85
CA THR A 134 -4.58 8.38 -0.63
C THR A 134 -3.37 8.68 -1.50
N ALA A 135 -3.57 9.03 -2.77
CA ALA A 135 -2.49 9.38 -3.68
C ALA A 135 -1.80 10.68 -3.24
N PHE A 136 -2.56 11.70 -2.85
CA PHE A 136 -2.01 12.94 -2.34
C PHE A 136 -1.16 12.71 -1.08
N MET A 137 -1.62 11.85 -0.18
CA MET A 137 -0.90 11.45 1.03
C MET A 137 0.40 10.72 0.72
N SER A 138 0.35 9.79 -0.24
CA SER A 138 1.51 9.01 -0.68
C SER A 138 2.56 9.82 -1.42
N LEU A 139 2.30 11.10 -1.77
CA LEU A 139 3.34 12.00 -2.28
C LEU A 139 4.40 12.32 -1.22
N TRP A 140 4.02 12.30 0.05
CA TRP A 140 4.85 12.78 1.16
C TRP A 140 5.14 11.67 2.17
N ILE A 141 4.15 10.82 2.42
CA ILE A 141 4.21 9.74 3.41
C ILE A 141 4.46 8.40 2.69
N SER A 142 5.00 7.42 3.41
CA SER A 142 5.23 6.08 2.85
C SER A 142 3.93 5.44 2.35
N ASN A 143 4.04 4.63 1.30
CA ASN A 143 2.88 3.96 0.70
C ASN A 143 2.13 3.07 1.70
N ALA A 144 2.88 2.33 2.52
CA ALA A 144 2.31 1.45 3.55
C ALA A 144 1.56 2.24 4.63
N ALA A 145 2.13 3.35 5.11
CA ALA A 145 1.48 4.21 6.09
C ALA A 145 0.19 4.82 5.51
N SER A 146 0.26 5.40 4.31
CA SER A 146 -0.91 5.99 3.62
C SER A 146 -2.07 5.01 3.49
N CYS A 147 -1.80 3.75 3.13
CA CYS A 147 -2.83 2.70 3.10
C CYS A 147 -3.39 2.41 4.50
N SER A 148 -2.53 2.20 5.49
CA SER A 148 -2.93 1.81 6.86
C SER A 148 -3.88 2.82 7.51
N MET A 149 -3.68 4.12 7.23
CA MET A 149 -4.48 5.21 7.76
C MET A 149 -5.89 5.24 7.17
N MET A 150 -6.03 4.82 5.92
CA MET A 150 -7.33 4.78 5.23
C MET A 150 -8.16 3.55 5.61
N LEU A 151 -7.54 2.47 6.09
CA LEU A 151 -8.24 1.22 6.42
C LEU A 151 -9.43 1.40 7.38
N PRO A 152 -9.31 2.11 8.52
CA PRO A 152 -10.44 2.27 9.44
C PRO A 152 -11.59 3.08 8.81
N ILE A 153 -11.26 4.10 8.01
CA ILE A 153 -12.24 4.96 7.35
C ILE A 153 -12.97 4.17 6.24
N ILE A 154 -12.23 3.40 5.44
CA ILE A 154 -12.79 2.51 4.41
C ILE A 154 -13.74 1.50 5.06
N ASN A 155 -13.33 0.87 6.16
CA ASN A 155 -14.17 -0.10 6.87
C ASN A 155 -15.48 0.53 7.35
N ALA A 156 -15.42 1.73 7.94
CA ALA A 156 -16.62 2.45 8.39
C ALA A 156 -17.56 2.79 7.22
N VAL A 157 -17.02 3.30 6.11
CA VAL A 157 -17.81 3.66 4.92
C VAL A 157 -18.42 2.43 4.24
N VAL A 158 -17.64 1.36 4.07
CA VAL A 158 -18.16 0.12 3.45
C VAL A 158 -19.27 -0.48 4.30
N LEU A 159 -19.13 -0.49 5.63
CA LEU A 159 -20.15 -0.97 6.54
C LEU A 159 -21.44 -0.14 6.39
N GLN A 160 -21.34 1.19 6.34
CA GLN A 160 -22.49 2.07 6.10
C GLN A 160 -23.17 1.82 4.74
N LEU A 161 -22.37 1.60 3.68
CA LEU A 161 -22.89 1.30 2.35
C LEU A 161 -23.65 -0.03 2.28
N VAL A 162 -23.26 -1.00 3.10
CA VAL A 162 -23.93 -2.30 3.23
C VAL A 162 -25.18 -2.20 4.11
N MET A 163 -25.12 -1.44 5.21
CA MET A 163 -26.27 -1.22 6.09
C MET A 163 -27.41 -0.50 5.38
N ASN A 164 -27.09 0.49 4.54
CA ASN A 164 -28.06 1.26 3.75
C ASN A 164 -28.60 0.50 2.53
N ASP A 165 -28.31 -0.80 2.40
CA ASP A 165 -28.85 -1.65 1.33
C ASP A 165 -30.26 -2.12 1.70
N GLU A 166 -31.21 -2.04 0.76
CA GLU A 166 -32.62 -2.40 1.01
C GLU A 166 -32.77 -3.85 1.52
N ILE A 167 -31.96 -4.76 0.96
CA ILE A 167 -31.97 -6.19 1.33
C ILE A 167 -31.49 -6.36 2.79
N TYR A 168 -30.60 -5.49 3.26
CA TYR A 168 -30.15 -5.50 4.65
C TYR A 168 -31.24 -4.99 5.60
N HIS A 169 -31.88 -3.87 5.27
CA HIS A 169 -32.97 -3.30 6.09
C HIS A 169 -34.18 -4.25 6.22
N GLU A 170 -34.57 -4.92 5.14
CA GLU A 170 -35.63 -5.93 5.16
C GLU A 170 -35.30 -7.08 6.13
N LYS A 171 -34.03 -7.50 6.23
CA LYS A 171 -33.65 -8.58 7.15
C LYS A 171 -33.37 -8.14 8.58
N ALA A 172 -32.84 -6.93 8.77
CA ALA A 172 -32.60 -6.38 10.11
C ALA A 172 -33.91 -6.15 10.88
N THR A 173 -34.97 -5.79 10.17
CA THR A 173 -36.33 -5.68 10.73
C THR A 173 -36.94 -7.03 11.10
N VAL A 174 -36.61 -8.11 10.39
CA VAL A 174 -37.12 -9.46 10.64
C VAL A 174 -36.36 -10.20 11.76
N ASN A 175 -35.03 -10.08 11.81
CA ASN A 175 -34.17 -10.87 12.71
C ASN A 175 -33.65 -10.11 13.94
N GLY A 176 -34.01 -8.83 14.09
CA GLY A 176 -33.46 -7.92 15.09
C GLY A 176 -32.09 -7.34 14.68
N HIS A 177 -31.92 -6.02 14.82
CA HIS A 177 -30.76 -5.26 14.33
C HIS A 177 -29.41 -5.76 14.88
N ASP A 178 -29.35 -6.16 16.16
CA ASP A 178 -28.10 -6.45 16.86
C ASP A 178 -27.45 -7.78 16.42
N ASN A 179 -28.25 -8.81 16.12
CA ASN A 179 -27.74 -10.13 15.72
C ASN A 179 -27.22 -10.16 14.28
N LEU A 180 -27.74 -9.30 13.40
CA LEU A 180 -27.34 -9.24 11.99
C LEU A 180 -26.08 -8.37 11.79
N ALA A 181 -26.01 -7.22 12.48
CA ALA A 181 -24.85 -6.32 12.42
C ALA A 181 -23.55 -6.98 12.95
N LEU A 182 -23.65 -7.75 14.05
CA LEU A 182 -22.54 -8.52 14.61
C LEU A 182 -22.02 -9.61 13.65
N ASN A 183 -22.91 -10.24 12.88
CA ASN A 183 -22.56 -11.24 11.87
C ASN A 183 -21.98 -10.65 10.57
N VAL A 184 -22.23 -9.36 10.32
CA VAL A 184 -21.83 -8.62 9.09
C VAL A 184 -20.58 -7.76 9.30
N SER A 185 -19.85 -7.95 10.40
CA SER A 185 -18.51 -7.39 10.54
C SER A 185 -17.61 -7.87 9.39
N VAL A 186 -16.98 -6.95 8.66
CA VAL A 186 -16.19 -7.19 7.43
C VAL A 186 -15.16 -8.32 7.61
N VAL A 187 -14.59 -8.43 8.81
CA VAL A 187 -13.62 -9.50 9.20
C VAL A 187 -14.27 -10.89 9.21
N ASN A 188 -15.52 -11.02 9.67
CA ASN A 188 -16.25 -12.28 9.69
C ASN A 188 -16.78 -12.67 8.30
N LEU A 189 -17.09 -11.69 7.44
CA LEU A 189 -17.55 -11.94 6.06
C LEU A 189 -16.45 -12.48 5.14
N VAL A 190 -15.19 -12.09 5.37
CA VAL A 190 -14.04 -12.59 4.62
C VAL A 190 -13.69 -14.04 5.03
N ASN A 191 -13.87 -14.40 6.30
CA ASN A 191 -13.47 -15.70 6.84
C ASN A 191 -14.49 -16.84 6.64
N LYS A 192 -15.75 -16.54 6.27
CA LYS A 192 -16.85 -17.52 6.28
C LYS A 192 -17.18 -18.14 4.91
N ILE A 193 -16.17 -18.47 4.10
CA ILE A 193 -16.36 -19.19 2.84
C ILE A 193 -15.52 -20.47 2.87
N SER A 194 -16.05 -21.49 3.56
CA SER A 194 -15.82 -22.88 3.18
C SER A 194 -16.99 -23.29 2.26
N PRO A 195 -16.74 -23.84 1.06
CA PRO A 195 -17.76 -23.99 0.00
C PRO A 195 -18.70 -25.20 0.16
N ASP A 196 -18.74 -25.85 1.31
CA ASP A 196 -19.50 -27.09 1.51
C ASP A 196 -20.66 -26.88 2.47
N GLU A 197 -21.82 -26.47 1.94
CA GLU A 197 -23.15 -26.91 2.39
C GLU A 197 -24.23 -26.29 1.50
N LYS A 198 -24.78 -27.11 0.59
CA LYS A 198 -26.01 -26.81 -0.15
C LYS A 198 -27.20 -27.12 0.74
N GLN A 199 -27.87 -26.09 1.25
CA GLN A 199 -29.27 -26.20 1.65
C GLN A 199 -30.08 -25.04 1.07
N GLU A 200 -31.20 -25.40 0.46
CA GLU A 200 -32.17 -24.52 -0.19
C GLU A 200 -32.98 -23.79 0.89
N ASN A 201 -32.62 -22.54 1.17
CA ASN A 201 -33.48 -21.61 1.89
C ASN A 201 -33.28 -20.21 1.31
N LYS A 202 -34.37 -19.55 0.88
CA LYS A 202 -34.36 -18.16 0.37
C LYS A 202 -33.62 -17.20 1.31
N ASN A 203 -33.68 -17.47 2.61
CA ASN A 203 -32.93 -16.74 3.62
C ASN A 203 -31.41 -16.84 3.50
N GLN A 204 -30.89 -18.02 3.12
CA GLN A 204 -29.47 -18.33 2.98
C GLN A 204 -28.89 -17.71 1.69
N GLU A 205 -29.66 -17.73 0.59
CA GLU A 205 -29.26 -17.10 -0.67
C GLU A 205 -29.10 -15.58 -0.55
N ASP A 206 -30.01 -14.89 0.13
CA ASP A 206 -29.92 -13.43 0.26
C ASP A 206 -28.84 -13.00 1.24
N ILE A 207 -28.57 -13.78 2.30
CA ILE A 207 -27.40 -13.56 3.17
C ILE A 207 -26.11 -13.73 2.37
N PHE A 208 -26.05 -14.75 1.50
CA PHE A 208 -24.92 -14.94 0.60
C PHE A 208 -24.75 -13.78 -0.39
N LYS A 209 -25.84 -13.25 -0.95
CA LYS A 209 -25.82 -12.05 -1.82
C LYS A 209 -25.31 -10.82 -1.08
N ILE A 210 -25.80 -10.55 0.13
CA ILE A 210 -25.34 -9.43 0.99
C ILE A 210 -23.84 -9.58 1.28
N SER A 211 -23.41 -10.75 1.74
CA SER A 211 -22.00 -11.04 2.04
C SER A 211 -21.10 -10.86 0.81
N LYS A 212 -21.54 -11.35 -0.36
CA LYS A 212 -20.81 -11.18 -1.63
C LYS A 212 -20.72 -9.71 -2.06
N LYS A 213 -21.80 -8.94 -1.92
CA LYS A 213 -21.83 -7.49 -2.22
C LYS A 213 -20.90 -6.72 -1.28
N ALA A 214 -20.99 -6.96 0.02
CA ALA A 214 -20.12 -6.38 1.04
C ALA A 214 -18.62 -6.69 0.78
N ARG A 215 -18.30 -7.95 0.47
CA ARG A 215 -16.93 -8.36 0.11
C ARG A 215 -16.43 -7.66 -1.15
N ASN A 216 -17.25 -7.57 -2.19
CA ASN A 216 -16.86 -6.88 -3.43
C ASN A 216 -16.63 -5.39 -3.19
N LEU A 217 -17.49 -4.73 -2.40
CA LEU A 217 -17.30 -3.34 -1.99
C LEU A 217 -16.00 -3.17 -1.19
N SER A 218 -15.81 -3.95 -0.13
CA SER A 218 -14.59 -3.92 0.68
C SER A 218 -13.34 -4.13 -0.17
N THR A 219 -13.34 -5.16 -1.03
CA THR A 219 -12.22 -5.43 -1.94
C THR A 219 -11.98 -4.27 -2.89
N GLY A 220 -13.04 -3.68 -3.46
CA GLY A 220 -12.93 -2.54 -4.37
C GLY A 220 -12.31 -1.31 -3.70
N PHE A 221 -12.81 -0.92 -2.52
CA PHE A 221 -12.28 0.23 -1.79
C PHE A 221 -10.84 -0.01 -1.29
N LEU A 222 -10.55 -1.18 -0.72
CA LEU A 222 -9.20 -1.53 -0.27
C LEU A 222 -8.20 -1.55 -1.42
N LEU A 223 -8.58 -2.15 -2.56
CA LEU A 223 -7.74 -2.21 -3.74
C LEU A 223 -7.53 -0.81 -4.33
N SER A 224 -8.58 0.02 -4.36
CA SER A 224 -8.49 1.42 -4.80
C SER A 224 -7.45 2.21 -4.00
N CYS A 225 -7.41 2.02 -2.68
CA CYS A 225 -6.44 2.64 -1.79
C CYS A 225 -5.00 2.16 -2.08
N SER A 226 -4.80 0.85 -2.21
CA SER A 226 -3.48 0.26 -2.51
C SER A 226 -2.91 0.76 -3.84
N TYR A 227 -3.73 0.83 -4.89
CA TYR A 227 -3.31 1.38 -6.18
C TYR A 227 -3.06 2.88 -6.09
N ALA A 228 -3.97 3.64 -5.47
CA ALA A 228 -3.83 5.07 -5.34
C ALA A 228 -2.58 5.47 -4.55
N SER A 229 -2.25 4.75 -3.47
CA SER A 229 -1.01 4.97 -2.72
C SER A 229 0.22 4.75 -3.62
N THR A 230 0.25 3.64 -4.36
CA THR A 230 1.37 3.36 -5.27
C THR A 230 1.51 4.44 -6.35
N ILE A 231 0.39 4.88 -6.94
CA ILE A 231 0.35 5.92 -7.96
C ILE A 231 0.76 7.29 -7.39
N GLY A 232 0.31 7.62 -6.18
CA GLY A 232 0.69 8.85 -5.48
C GLY A 232 2.19 8.94 -5.26
N GLY A 233 2.82 7.83 -4.86
CA GLY A 233 4.27 7.77 -4.67
C GLY A 233 5.10 8.05 -5.93
N LEU A 234 4.51 7.90 -7.13
CA LEU A 234 5.17 8.28 -8.39
C LEU A 234 5.22 9.80 -8.58
N GLY A 235 4.28 10.55 -7.98
CA GLY A 235 4.09 11.97 -8.28
C GLY A 235 5.15 12.91 -7.69
N SER A 236 5.92 12.46 -6.70
CA SER A 236 6.98 13.26 -6.07
C SER A 236 8.30 12.49 -6.01
N LEU A 237 9.39 13.24 -5.91
CA LEU A 237 10.72 12.66 -5.75
C LEU A 237 10.88 11.90 -4.41
N VAL A 238 10.20 12.36 -3.35
CA VAL A 238 10.31 11.80 -1.99
C VAL A 238 9.37 10.60 -1.79
N GLY A 239 8.32 10.49 -2.62
CA GLY A 239 7.25 9.52 -2.42
C GLY A 239 7.72 8.07 -2.46
N THR A 240 8.70 7.72 -3.30
CA THR A 240 9.24 6.35 -3.36
C THR A 240 10.76 6.28 -3.54
N PRO A 241 11.43 5.26 -2.96
CA PRO A 241 12.88 5.07 -3.11
C PRO A 241 13.38 4.98 -4.57
N PRO A 242 12.67 4.34 -5.53
CA PRO A 242 13.10 4.31 -6.93
C PRO A 242 13.27 5.70 -7.55
N ASN A 243 12.44 6.68 -7.18
CA ASN A 243 12.54 8.06 -7.70
C ASN A 243 13.83 8.73 -7.24
N ILE A 244 14.23 8.50 -5.99
CA ILE A 244 15.50 8.97 -5.44
C ILE A 244 16.67 8.29 -6.15
N LEU A 245 16.61 6.98 -6.35
CA LEU A 245 17.66 6.27 -7.09
C LEU A 245 17.81 6.78 -8.52
N LEU A 246 16.70 7.05 -9.21
CA LEU A 246 16.71 7.65 -10.54
C LEU A 246 17.38 9.03 -10.55
N LYS A 247 17.06 9.90 -9.59
CA LYS A 247 17.71 11.21 -9.50
C LYS A 247 19.20 11.06 -9.18
N GLY A 248 19.60 10.17 -8.27
CA GLY A 248 21.01 9.91 -7.99
C GLY A 248 21.75 9.45 -9.26
N PHE A 249 21.13 8.55 -10.03
CA PHE A 249 21.68 8.11 -11.32
C PHE A 249 21.80 9.25 -12.34
N ILE A 250 20.80 10.14 -12.44
CA ILE A 250 20.83 11.28 -13.35
C ILE A 250 21.89 12.31 -12.93
N ASP A 251 22.01 12.59 -11.64
CA ASP A 251 23.01 13.53 -11.13
C ASP A 251 24.44 13.02 -11.39
N ASP A 252 24.66 11.71 -11.27
CA ASP A 252 25.96 11.07 -11.52
C ASP A 252 26.33 11.00 -13.03
N ASN A 253 25.36 10.72 -13.91
CA ASN A 253 25.61 10.49 -15.34
C ASN A 253 25.34 11.72 -16.24
N TYR A 254 24.48 12.63 -15.80
CA TYR A 254 24.01 13.80 -16.56
C TYR A 254 23.97 15.06 -15.67
N PRO A 255 25.12 15.55 -15.18
CA PRO A 255 25.19 16.63 -14.18
C PRO A 255 24.56 17.95 -14.65
N ASN A 256 24.51 18.19 -15.97
CA ASN A 256 23.91 19.40 -16.55
C ASN A 256 22.38 19.34 -16.68
N PHE A 257 21.74 18.21 -16.39
CA PHE A 257 20.30 18.05 -16.54
C PHE A 257 19.52 18.78 -15.42
N GLY A 258 20.06 18.85 -14.21
CA GLY A 258 19.48 19.61 -13.10
C GLY A 258 18.08 19.14 -12.70
N LEU A 259 17.90 17.84 -12.42
CA LEU A 259 16.61 17.28 -12.00
C LEU A 259 16.27 17.70 -10.55
N GLY A 260 15.69 18.89 -10.41
CA GLY A 260 15.14 19.37 -9.14
C GLY A 260 13.84 18.68 -8.73
N PHE A 261 13.47 18.81 -7.45
CA PHE A 261 12.21 18.30 -6.90
C PHE A 261 10.98 18.79 -7.69
N LEU A 262 10.92 20.09 -7.99
CA LEU A 262 9.80 20.69 -8.73
C LEU A 262 9.75 20.19 -10.17
N ASN A 263 10.88 20.14 -10.86
CA ASN A 263 10.95 19.68 -12.26
C ASN A 263 10.47 18.22 -12.38
N PHE A 264 10.91 17.35 -11.48
CA PHE A 264 10.44 15.96 -11.43
C PHE A 264 8.93 15.88 -11.18
N SER A 265 8.43 16.63 -10.20
CA SER A 265 7.02 16.59 -9.81
C SER A 265 6.11 17.17 -10.91
N LEU A 266 6.55 18.20 -11.62
CA LEU A 266 5.80 18.78 -12.75
C LEU A 266 5.57 17.78 -13.89
N VAL A 267 6.53 16.88 -14.12
CA VAL A 267 6.39 15.81 -15.13
C VAL A 267 5.59 14.63 -14.57
N SER A 268 5.80 14.28 -13.30
CA SER A 268 5.25 13.05 -12.72
C SER A 268 3.82 13.19 -12.20
N LEU A 269 3.40 14.36 -11.73
CA LEU A 269 2.05 14.61 -11.25
C LEU A 269 0.97 14.43 -12.34
N PRO A 270 1.12 14.97 -13.57
CA PRO A 270 0.17 14.72 -14.65
C PRO A 270 0.03 13.23 -14.99
N ILE A 271 1.15 12.50 -15.03
CA ILE A 271 1.16 11.06 -15.29
C ILE A 271 0.43 10.31 -14.18
N SER A 272 0.72 10.66 -12.92
CA SER A 272 0.09 10.05 -11.75
C SER A 272 -1.42 10.32 -11.74
N PHE A 273 -1.85 11.52 -12.11
CA PHE A 273 -3.26 11.86 -12.23
C PHE A 273 -3.97 11.01 -13.30
N MET A 274 -3.36 10.83 -14.48
CA MET A 274 -3.91 9.99 -15.54
C MET A 274 -3.99 8.51 -15.12
N LEU A 275 -2.97 8.00 -14.42
CA LEU A 275 -2.98 6.66 -13.85
C LEU A 275 -4.05 6.50 -12.77
N LEU A 276 -4.27 7.52 -11.96
CA LEU A 276 -5.31 7.52 -10.92
C LEU A 276 -6.70 7.47 -11.54
N LEU A 277 -6.97 8.25 -12.57
CA LEU A 277 -8.25 8.21 -13.28
C LEU A 277 -8.49 6.86 -13.97
N THR A 278 -7.48 6.32 -14.65
CA THR A 278 -7.61 5.03 -15.34
C THR A 278 -7.80 3.88 -14.36
N SER A 279 -7.05 3.86 -13.25
CA SER A 279 -7.25 2.87 -12.18
C SER A 279 -8.61 3.02 -11.50
N TRP A 280 -9.05 4.25 -11.24
CA TRP A 280 -10.39 4.51 -10.70
C TRP A 280 -11.47 3.95 -11.61
N VAL A 281 -11.43 4.24 -12.92
CA VAL A 281 -12.39 3.71 -13.89
C VAL A 281 -12.39 2.18 -13.87
N TRP A 282 -11.21 1.56 -13.97
CA TRP A 282 -11.09 0.10 -14.01
C TRP A 282 -11.60 -0.58 -12.73
N ILE A 283 -11.18 -0.11 -11.55
CA ILE A 283 -11.63 -0.66 -10.26
C ILE A 283 -13.12 -0.43 -10.08
N SER A 284 -13.62 0.75 -10.48
CA SER A 284 -15.02 1.09 -10.33
C SER A 284 -15.88 0.11 -11.13
N PHE A 285 -15.56 -0.10 -12.41
CA PHE A 285 -16.34 -1.00 -13.26
C PHE A 285 -16.28 -2.46 -12.82
N ARG A 286 -15.16 -2.90 -12.21
CA ARG A 286 -14.93 -4.30 -11.88
C ARG A 286 -15.49 -4.73 -10.52
N TRP A 287 -15.53 -3.84 -9.54
CA TRP A 287 -15.96 -4.16 -8.16
C TRP A 287 -17.23 -3.47 -7.70
N LEU A 288 -17.57 -2.28 -8.23
CA LEU A 288 -18.82 -1.63 -7.86
C LEU A 288 -20.01 -2.24 -8.64
N PRO A 289 -21.16 -2.46 -7.97
CA PRO A 289 -22.43 -2.78 -8.62
C PRO A 289 -22.76 -1.81 -9.75
N LYS A 290 -23.25 -2.34 -10.88
CA LYS A 290 -23.66 -1.55 -12.06
C LYS A 290 -24.77 -0.53 -11.74
N GLU A 291 -25.56 -0.79 -10.70
CA GLU A 291 -26.56 0.12 -10.13
C GLU A 291 -25.99 1.50 -9.80
N TYR A 292 -24.73 1.60 -9.34
CA TYR A 292 -24.11 2.88 -9.00
C TYR A 292 -23.74 3.74 -10.22
N PHE A 293 -23.70 3.13 -11.41
CA PHE A 293 -23.40 3.81 -12.67
C PHE A 293 -24.66 4.23 -13.42
N PHE A 294 -25.65 3.34 -13.48
CA PHE A 294 -26.83 3.48 -14.35
C PHE A 294 -28.15 3.63 -13.58
N GLY A 295 -28.12 3.58 -12.25
CA GLY A 295 -29.31 3.68 -11.41
C GLY A 295 -29.91 5.08 -11.38
N ARG A 296 -31.22 5.17 -11.65
CA ARG A 296 -32.06 6.31 -11.24
C ARG A 296 -32.38 6.13 -9.76
N ASN A 297 -31.57 6.68 -8.86
CA ASN A 297 -31.95 6.72 -7.45
C ASN A 297 -33.10 7.71 -7.26
N SER A 298 -34.12 7.30 -6.50
CA SER A 298 -35.14 8.22 -6.00
C SER A 298 -34.47 9.27 -5.09
N LYS A 299 -34.80 10.55 -5.25
CA LYS A 299 -34.17 11.66 -4.51
C LYS A 299 -34.13 11.44 -2.99
N VAL A 300 -35.19 10.82 -2.44
CA VAL A 300 -35.32 10.55 -0.99
C VAL A 300 -34.26 9.57 -0.49
N GLN A 301 -33.96 8.52 -1.25
CA GLN A 301 -32.98 7.50 -0.87
C GLN A 301 -31.54 7.95 -1.09
N ALA A 302 -31.33 8.94 -1.96
CA ALA A 302 -30.06 9.63 -2.08
C ALA A 302 -29.81 10.49 -0.83
N ASP A 303 -30.76 11.34 -0.42
CA ASP A 303 -30.60 12.20 0.77
C ASP A 303 -30.31 11.41 2.06
N THR A 304 -31.03 10.31 2.33
CA THR A 304 -30.80 9.52 3.57
C THR A 304 -29.43 8.84 3.58
N LYS A 305 -28.94 8.43 2.40
CA LYS A 305 -27.63 7.79 2.25
C LYS A 305 -26.50 8.80 2.35
N ASP A 306 -26.74 9.99 1.82
CA ASP A 306 -25.84 11.14 1.89
C ASP A 306 -25.65 11.63 3.33
N ASP A 307 -26.73 11.73 4.10
CA ASP A 307 -26.68 12.16 5.50
C ASP A 307 -25.89 11.18 6.39
N GLY A 308 -26.11 9.87 6.26
CA GLY A 308 -25.44 8.87 7.09
C GLY A 308 -23.92 8.78 6.87
N ILE A 309 -23.46 8.86 5.62
CA ILE A 309 -22.02 8.84 5.30
C ILE A 309 -21.34 10.12 5.77
N ASN A 310 -21.98 11.28 5.52
CA ASN A 310 -21.47 12.56 5.98
C ASN A 310 -21.44 12.67 7.51
N GLN A 311 -22.40 12.07 8.21
CA GLN A 311 -22.42 12.02 9.68
C GLN A 311 -21.23 11.24 10.23
N ILE A 312 -20.92 10.04 9.70
CA ILE A 312 -19.76 9.24 10.15
C ILE A 312 -18.46 10.01 9.93
N ILE A 313 -18.30 10.66 8.78
CA ILE A 313 -17.11 11.47 8.48
C ILE A 313 -17.00 12.64 9.46
N LYS A 314 -18.12 13.30 9.80
CA LYS A 314 -18.16 14.39 10.79
C LYS A 314 -17.87 13.89 12.22
N GLU A 315 -18.44 12.76 12.63
CA GLU A 315 -18.17 12.14 13.93
C GLU A 315 -16.69 11.76 14.05
N LYS A 316 -16.12 11.14 13.01
CA LYS A 316 -14.69 10.84 12.96
C LYS A 316 -13.86 12.12 13.01
N TYR A 317 -14.25 13.18 12.32
CA TYR A 317 -13.58 14.48 12.38
C TYR A 317 -13.60 15.09 13.78
N GLN A 318 -14.76 15.03 14.46
CA GLN A 318 -14.91 15.52 15.83
C GLN A 318 -14.08 14.71 16.83
N SER A 319 -13.92 13.40 16.61
CA SER A 319 -13.10 12.54 17.47
C SER A 319 -11.61 12.90 17.49
N LEU A 320 -11.12 13.68 16.51
CA LEU A 320 -9.72 14.11 16.41
C LEU A 320 -9.36 15.30 17.31
N GLY A 321 -10.34 15.95 17.95
CA GLY A 321 -10.12 17.09 18.83
C GLY A 321 -9.68 18.39 18.12
N PRO A 322 -9.48 19.50 18.87
CA PRO A 322 -9.01 20.76 18.31
C PRO A 322 -7.58 20.64 17.75
N ALA A 323 -7.23 21.48 16.77
CA ALA A 323 -5.88 21.49 16.19
C ALA A 323 -4.92 22.10 17.21
N THR A 324 -4.02 21.27 17.75
CA THR A 324 -2.87 21.69 18.56
C THR A 324 -1.66 21.89 17.68
#